data_AF-A0A931XMU7-F1
#
_entry.id   AF-A0A931XMU7-F1
#
_cell.length_a   1.000
_cell.length_b   1.000
_cell.length_c   1.000
_cell.angle_alpha   90.00
_cell.angle_beta   90.00
_cell.angle_gamma   90.00
#
_symmetry.space_group_name_H-M   'P 1'
#
loop_
_entity.id
_entity.type
_entity.pdbx_description
1 polymer ?
#
loop_
_entity_poly.entity_id
_entity_poly.type
_entity_poly.pdbx_seq_one_letter_code
_entity_poly.pdbx_strand_id
1 'polypeptide(L)'
;LGLSREELFGQPASPAGRAISDYCRRIFQDGSVADLWGLHVYEETLGHWSKQWAQALTSHYELSRQQAVYFTAHAEADLVQHEGRMGHGPLNRMILQRILEEGRTESRLGYDLKYCAFTMVDLHSLMERNALENPYPA
;
A
#
# COMPACT_ATOMS: atom_id res chain seq x y z
N LEU A 1 -15.55 -8.57 -12.33
CA LEU A 1 -15.25 -9.74 -11.46
C LEU A 1 -16.51 -10.52 -11.08
N GLY A 2 -17.72 -9.98 -11.17
CA GLY A 2 -18.95 -10.78 -11.03
C GLY A 2 -19.28 -11.27 -9.61
N LEU A 3 -18.38 -11.05 -8.65
CA LEU A 3 -18.54 -11.46 -7.26
C LEU A 3 -19.60 -10.63 -6.54
N SER A 4 -20.46 -11.30 -5.79
CA SER A 4 -21.32 -10.69 -4.79
C SER A 4 -20.51 -10.18 -3.59
N ARG A 5 -21.11 -9.29 -2.80
CA ARG A 5 -20.51 -8.84 -1.53
C ARG A 5 -20.32 -9.99 -0.55
N GLU A 6 -21.24 -10.95 -0.54
CA GLU A 6 -21.15 -12.12 0.34
C GLU A 6 -19.96 -13.01 -0.03
N GLU A 7 -19.72 -13.26 -1.32
CA GLU A 7 -18.54 -14.00 -1.77
C GLU A 7 -17.24 -13.27 -1.45
N LEU A 8 -17.24 -11.93 -1.53
CA LEU A 8 -16.05 -11.13 -1.23
C LEU A 8 -15.73 -11.06 0.27
N PHE A 9 -16.74 -10.97 1.14
CA PHE A 9 -16.56 -10.77 2.59
C PHE A 9 -16.75 -12.04 3.43
N GLY A 10 -17.33 -13.09 2.86
CA GLY A 10 -17.62 -14.34 3.56
C GLY A 10 -16.42 -15.27 3.67
N GLN A 11 -15.37 -15.04 2.89
CA GLN A 11 -14.13 -15.83 2.93
C GLN A 11 -13.01 -15.07 3.62
N PRO A 12 -12.18 -15.73 4.46
CA PRO A 12 -11.02 -15.09 5.04
C PRO A 12 -10.00 -14.75 3.94
N ALA A 13 -9.31 -13.62 4.10
CA ALA A 13 -8.16 -13.30 3.27
C ALA A 13 -7.08 -14.39 3.41
N SER A 14 -6.35 -14.67 2.32
CA SER A 14 -5.22 -15.59 2.37
C SER A 14 -4.16 -15.08 3.38
N PRO A 15 -3.31 -15.97 3.94
CA PRO A 15 -2.22 -15.56 4.82
C PRO A 15 -1.33 -14.45 4.22
N ALA A 16 -1.06 -14.52 2.91
CA ALA A 16 -0.32 -13.50 2.19
C ALA A 16 -1.11 -12.18 2.09
N GLY A 17 -2.40 -12.23 1.77
CA GLY A 17 -3.25 -11.04 1.68
C GLY A 17 -3.45 -10.32 3.01
N ARG A 18 -3.51 -11.05 4.14
CA ARG A 18 -3.65 -10.44 5.48
C ARG A 18 -2.34 -9.94 6.08
N ALA A 19 -1.18 -10.37 5.55
CA ALA A 19 0.12 -10.08 6.14
C ALA A 19 0.41 -8.57 6.22
N ILE A 20 -0.01 -7.79 5.21
CA ILE A 20 0.11 -6.33 5.19
C ILE A 20 -0.63 -5.71 6.38
N SER A 21 -1.91 -6.07 6.58
CA SER A 21 -2.71 -5.53 7.68
C SER A 21 -2.17 -5.93 9.05
N ASP A 22 -1.71 -7.18 9.20
CA ASP A 22 -1.09 -7.66 10.44
C ASP A 22 0.19 -6.88 10.76
N TYR A 23 1.03 -6.64 9.76
CA TYR A 23 2.26 -5.88 9.91
C TYR A 23 2.00 -4.41 10.26
N CYS A 24 1.09 -3.74 9.55
CA CYS A 24 0.68 -2.37 9.86
C CYS A 24 0.15 -2.26 11.30
N ARG A 25 -0.70 -3.22 11.72
CA ARG A 25 -1.20 -3.28 13.09
C ARG A 25 -0.07 -3.44 14.09
N ARG A 26 0.91 -4.30 13.81
CA ARG A 26 2.06 -4.52 14.70
C ARG A 26 2.89 -3.26 14.89
N ILE A 27 3.23 -2.56 13.81
CA ILE A 27 3.99 -1.30 13.91
C ILE A 27 3.17 -0.22 14.61
N PHE A 28 1.87 -0.12 14.34
CA PHE A 28 1.01 0.85 15.00
C PHE A 28 0.93 0.64 16.52
N GLN A 29 0.87 -0.62 16.98
CA GLN A 29 0.74 -0.94 18.40
C GLN A 29 2.05 -0.79 19.17
N ASP A 30 3.15 -1.27 18.60
CA ASP A 30 4.40 -1.46 19.35
C ASP A 30 5.53 -0.55 18.85
N GLY A 31 5.42 0.00 17.64
CA GLY A 31 6.44 0.82 17.00
C GLY A 31 6.48 2.25 17.52
N SER A 32 7.52 2.98 17.10
CA SER A 32 7.59 4.42 17.27
C SER A 32 6.85 5.16 16.15
N VAL A 33 6.71 6.48 16.32
CA VAL A 33 6.19 7.35 15.25
C VAL A 33 7.11 7.29 14.02
N ALA A 34 8.42 7.15 14.21
CA ALA A 34 9.35 7.00 13.11
C ALA A 34 9.14 5.66 12.37
N ASP A 35 8.93 4.56 13.11
CA ASP A 35 8.63 3.25 12.52
C ASP A 35 7.34 3.28 11.69
N LEU A 36 6.30 3.95 12.20
CA LEU A 36 5.04 4.15 11.50
C LEU A 36 5.23 4.93 10.20
N TRP A 37 5.95 6.04 10.19
CA TRP A 37 6.18 6.78 8.94
C TRP A 37 7.17 6.06 8.02
N GLY A 38 8.10 5.29 8.58
CA GLY A 38 8.98 4.38 7.85
C GLY A 38 8.21 3.33 7.06
N LEU A 39 7.12 2.76 7.60
CA LEU A 39 6.31 1.83 6.83
C LEU A 39 5.50 2.53 5.73
N HIS A 40 4.99 3.75 5.95
CA HIS A 40 4.10 4.45 5.02
C HIS A 40 4.75 5.07 3.78
N VAL A 41 6.10 5.19 3.72
CA VAL A 41 6.75 5.73 2.52
C VAL A 41 6.60 4.84 1.28
N TYR A 42 6.18 3.58 1.44
CA TYR A 42 5.88 2.69 0.31
C TYR A 42 4.73 3.21 -0.57
N GLU A 43 3.83 4.05 -0.05
CA GLU A 43 2.63 4.51 -0.77
C GLU A 43 2.97 5.28 -2.04
N GLU A 44 4.11 5.97 -2.10
CA GLU A 44 4.56 6.62 -3.35
C GLU A 44 4.84 5.57 -4.44
N THR A 45 5.48 4.45 -4.07
CA THR A 45 5.75 3.34 -4.99
C THR A 45 4.45 2.64 -5.39
N LEU A 46 3.52 2.44 -4.43
CA LEU A 46 2.19 1.90 -4.69
C LEU A 46 1.41 2.77 -5.70
N GLY A 47 1.47 4.09 -5.56
CA GLY A 47 0.85 5.03 -6.51
C GLY A 47 1.39 4.87 -7.93
N HIS A 48 2.72 4.76 -8.07
CA HIS A 48 3.35 4.54 -9.38
C HIS A 48 2.97 3.18 -10.00
N TRP A 49 2.97 2.12 -9.20
CA TRP A 49 2.53 0.78 -9.64
C TRP A 49 1.05 0.79 -10.03
N SER A 50 0.20 1.42 -9.22
CA SER A 50 -1.24 1.55 -9.48
C SER A 50 -1.52 2.30 -10.77
N LYS A 51 -0.73 3.33 -11.09
CA LYS A 51 -0.83 4.05 -12.37
C LYS A 51 -0.57 3.13 -13.56
N GLN A 52 0.43 2.26 -13.48
CA GLN A 52 0.76 1.31 -14.55
C GLN A 52 -0.38 0.29 -14.75
N TRP A 53 -0.93 -0.25 -13.66
CA TRP A 53 -2.08 -1.15 -13.72
C TRP A 53 -3.34 -0.47 -14.26
N ALA A 54 -3.65 0.74 -13.78
CA ALA A 54 -4.79 1.52 -14.27
C ALA A 54 -4.67 1.74 -15.79
N GLN A 55 -3.48 2.09 -16.28
CA GLN A 55 -3.24 2.24 -17.71
C GLN A 55 -3.46 0.91 -18.44
N ALA A 56 -2.83 -0.19 -17.98
CA ALA A 56 -2.96 -1.48 -18.64
C ALA A 56 -4.43 -1.96 -18.70
N LEU A 57 -5.15 -1.89 -17.58
CA LEU A 57 -6.54 -2.33 -17.48
C LEU A 57 -7.49 -1.51 -18.37
N THR A 58 -7.26 -0.20 -18.47
CA THR A 58 -8.15 0.68 -19.24
C THR A 58 -7.80 0.75 -20.73
N SER A 59 -6.52 0.60 -21.11
CA SER A 59 -6.08 0.71 -22.51
C SER A 59 -5.95 -0.62 -23.24
N HIS A 60 -5.58 -1.70 -22.55
CA HIS A 60 -5.37 -3.02 -23.17
C HIS A 60 -6.52 -3.99 -22.92
N TYR A 61 -7.13 -3.93 -21.72
CA TYR A 61 -8.25 -4.81 -21.35
C TYR A 61 -9.61 -4.12 -21.41
N GLU A 62 -9.65 -2.87 -21.89
CA GLU A 62 -10.86 -2.07 -22.15
C GLU A 62 -11.81 -1.95 -20.94
N LEU A 63 -11.30 -2.10 -19.72
CA LEU A 63 -12.08 -1.86 -18.52
C LEU A 63 -12.36 -0.36 -18.38
N SER A 64 -13.57 -0.01 -17.93
CA SER A 64 -13.86 1.37 -17.55
C SER A 64 -13.04 1.79 -16.32
N ARG A 65 -12.83 3.09 -16.16
CA ARG A 65 -12.19 3.66 -14.96
C ARG A 65 -12.87 3.20 -13.66
N GLN A 66 -14.19 3.06 -13.68
CA GLN A 66 -14.96 2.58 -12.53
C GLN A 66 -14.70 1.10 -12.21
N GLN A 67 -14.48 0.26 -13.22
CA GLN A 67 -14.11 -1.14 -13.00
C GLN A 67 -12.66 -1.28 -12.50
N ALA A 68 -11.77 -0.37 -12.90
CA ALA A 68 -10.39 -0.28 -12.43
C ALA A 68 -10.21 0.69 -11.24
N VAL A 69 -11.29 0.99 -10.50
CA VAL A 69 -11.32 2.13 -9.55
C VAL A 69 -10.22 2.04 -8.50
N TYR A 70 -9.94 0.84 -7.97
CA TYR A 70 -8.88 0.62 -6.99
C TYR A 70 -7.53 1.22 -7.44
N PHE A 71 -7.10 0.88 -8.65
CA PHE A 71 -5.83 1.36 -9.22
C PHE A 71 -5.90 2.84 -9.60
N THR A 72 -7.02 3.29 -10.16
CA THR A 72 -7.13 4.70 -10.58
C THR A 72 -7.19 5.65 -9.39
N ALA A 73 -7.85 5.25 -8.30
CA ALA A 73 -7.97 6.04 -7.08
C ALA A 73 -6.64 6.08 -6.31
N HIS A 74 -5.94 4.95 -6.19
CA HIS A 74 -4.60 4.93 -5.58
C HIS A 74 -3.59 5.76 -6.37
N ALA A 75 -3.54 5.61 -7.69
CA ALA A 75 -2.66 6.41 -8.54
C ALA A 75 -2.90 7.92 -8.39
N GLU A 76 -4.17 8.32 -8.24
CA GLU A 76 -4.57 9.71 -8.03
C GLU A 76 -4.24 10.20 -6.63
N ALA A 77 -4.72 9.50 -5.58
CA ALA A 77 -4.53 9.89 -4.18
C ALA A 77 -3.06 9.94 -3.75
N ASP A 78 -2.24 9.02 -4.26
CA ASP A 78 -0.86 8.87 -3.79
C ASP A 78 0.11 9.79 -4.54
N LEU A 79 -0.20 10.18 -5.79
CA LEU A 79 0.71 10.94 -6.65
C LEU A 79 0.25 12.36 -7.01
N VAL A 80 -1.05 12.63 -7.00
CA VAL A 80 -1.61 13.88 -7.54
C VAL A 80 -1.97 14.83 -6.39
N GLN A 81 -1.62 16.09 -6.57
CA GLN A 81 -2.04 17.15 -5.66
C GLN A 81 -3.49 17.56 -5.97
N HIS A 82 -4.37 17.52 -4.97
CA HIS A 82 -5.78 17.93 -5.12
C HIS A 82 -6.11 19.05 -4.14
N GLU A 83 -6.69 20.15 -4.64
CA GLU A 83 -7.24 21.24 -3.81
C GLU A 83 -6.25 21.76 -2.76
N GLY A 84 -4.97 21.90 -3.14
CA GLY A 84 -3.90 22.34 -2.24
C GLY A 84 -3.37 21.27 -1.28
N ARG A 85 -3.89 20.04 -1.31
CA ARG A 85 -3.41 18.89 -0.53
C ARG A 85 -2.41 18.07 -1.32
N MET A 86 -1.27 17.80 -0.70
CA MET A 86 -0.25 16.91 -1.25
C MET A 86 -0.77 15.48 -1.34
N GLY A 87 -0.40 14.75 -2.39
CA GLY A 87 -0.67 13.31 -2.47
C GLY A 87 0.04 12.55 -1.35
N HIS A 88 -0.47 11.37 -0.99
CA HIS A 88 0.04 10.63 0.17
C HIS A 88 1.53 10.31 0.05
N GLY A 89 2.02 9.90 -1.12
CA GLY A 89 3.43 9.55 -1.32
C GLY A 89 4.39 10.68 -0.92
N PRO A 90 4.31 11.85 -1.57
CA PRO A 90 5.14 12.99 -1.20
C PRO A 90 4.91 13.48 0.23
N LEU A 91 3.69 13.40 0.76
CA LEU A 91 3.37 13.79 2.14
C LEU A 91 4.07 12.89 3.15
N ASN A 92 3.95 11.58 3.00
CA ASN A 92 4.56 10.59 3.89
C ASN A 92 6.09 10.71 3.87
N ARG A 93 6.68 10.91 2.68
CA ARG A 93 8.12 11.18 2.53
C ARG A 93 8.54 12.45 3.28
N MET A 94 7.79 13.54 3.14
CA MET A 94 8.07 14.79 3.84
C MET A 94 7.98 14.64 5.36
N ILE A 95 6.99 13.90 5.86
CA ILE A 95 6.84 13.65 7.30
C ILE A 95 8.02 12.83 7.84
N LEU A 96 8.39 11.73 7.17
CA LEU A 96 9.54 10.94 7.59
C LEU A 96 10.83 11.76 7.53
N GLN A 97 11.03 12.54 6.46
CA GLN A 97 12.18 13.43 6.34
C GLN A 97 12.26 14.39 7.54
N ARG A 98 11.14 15.00 7.94
CA ARG A 98 11.12 15.92 9.09
C ARG A 98 11.42 15.23 10.42
N ILE A 99 10.92 14.02 10.62
CA ILE A 99 11.23 13.19 11.80
C ILE A 99 12.75 12.94 11.89
N LEU A 100 13.39 12.63 10.76
CA LEU A 100 14.83 12.41 10.67
C LEU A 100 15.62 13.70 10.94
N GLU A 101 15.23 14.81 10.33
CA GLU A 101 15.86 16.13 10.52
C GLU A 101 15.79 16.60 11.98
N GLU A 102 14.69 16.33 12.68
CA GLU A 102 14.50 16.69 14.09
C GLU A 102 15.14 15.68 15.06
N GLY A 103 15.76 14.61 14.56
CA GLY A 103 16.39 13.58 15.39
C GLY A 103 15.40 12.72 16.19
N ARG A 104 14.11 12.73 15.85
CA ARG A 104 13.04 11.96 16.52
C ARG A 104 13.05 10.49 16.09
N THR A 105 14.20 9.84 16.26
CA THR A 105 14.53 8.51 15.70
C THR A 105 14.48 7.40 16.74
N GLU A 106 13.83 7.64 17.88
CA GLU A 106 13.63 6.63 18.91
C GLU A 106 12.97 5.38 18.30
N SER A 107 13.55 4.21 18.54
CA SER A 107 12.98 2.92 18.14
C SER A 107 12.37 2.24 19.36
N ARG A 108 11.20 1.62 19.17
CA ARG A 108 10.51 0.85 20.23
C ARG A 108 10.53 -0.66 19.98
N LEU A 109 10.39 -1.07 18.72
CA LEU A 109 10.45 -2.48 18.30
C LEU A 109 11.87 -2.96 17.97
N GLY A 110 12.85 -2.06 17.93
CA GLY A 110 14.22 -2.38 17.50
C GLY A 110 14.36 -2.58 15.99
N TYR A 111 13.31 -2.32 15.20
CA TYR A 111 13.41 -2.26 13.74
C TYR A 111 14.09 -0.97 13.32
N ASP A 112 14.89 -1.05 12.26
CA ASP A 112 15.35 0.14 11.57
C ASP A 112 14.30 0.61 10.54
N LEU A 113 14.40 1.87 10.12
CA LEU A 113 13.44 2.47 9.20
C LEU A 113 13.46 1.82 7.81
N LYS A 114 14.59 1.24 7.39
CA LYS A 114 14.69 0.54 6.11
C LYS A 114 13.89 -0.76 6.17
N TYR A 115 14.02 -1.52 7.25
CA TYR A 115 13.19 -2.68 7.53
C TYR A 115 11.72 -2.29 7.48
N CYS A 116 11.35 -1.18 8.14
CA CYS A 116 9.97 -0.70 8.14
C CYS A 116 9.42 -0.46 6.73
N ALA A 117 10.18 0.23 5.88
CA ALA A 117 9.82 0.54 4.50
C ALA A 117 9.83 -0.67 3.56
N PHE A 118 10.91 -1.45 3.54
CA PHE A 118 11.08 -2.56 2.61
C PHE A 118 10.15 -3.73 2.93
N THR A 119 9.84 -3.97 4.21
CA THR A 119 8.86 -5.01 4.58
C THR A 119 7.50 -4.75 3.92
N MET A 120 7.05 -3.50 3.82
CA MET A 120 5.79 -3.19 3.11
C MET A 120 5.86 -3.57 1.63
N VAL A 121 6.98 -3.31 0.96
CA VAL A 121 7.18 -3.68 -0.45
C VAL A 121 7.21 -5.21 -0.62
N ASP A 122 7.93 -5.90 0.26
CA ASP A 122 8.04 -7.37 0.23
C ASP A 122 6.70 -8.04 0.47
N LEU A 123 5.89 -7.53 1.40
CA LEU A 123 4.56 -8.05 1.69
C LEU A 123 3.57 -7.83 0.53
N HIS A 124 3.67 -6.71 -0.20
CA HIS A 124 2.90 -6.52 -1.42
C HIS A 124 3.33 -7.50 -2.53
N SER A 125 4.63 -7.73 -2.69
CA SER A 125 5.14 -8.74 -3.64
C SER A 125 4.66 -10.14 -3.26
N LEU A 126 4.64 -10.48 -1.97
CA LEU A 126 4.12 -11.75 -1.47
C LEU A 126 2.62 -11.92 -1.77
N MET A 127 1.82 -10.87 -1.53
CA MET A 127 0.39 -10.87 -1.86
C MET A 127 0.17 -11.08 -3.37
N GLU A 128 0.91 -10.37 -4.21
CA GLU A 128 0.81 -10.48 -5.67
C GLU A 128 1.18 -11.89 -6.15
N ARG A 129 2.31 -12.44 -5.68
CA ARG A 129 2.72 -13.81 -6.02
C ARG A 129 1.67 -14.83 -5.58
N ASN A 130 1.12 -14.68 -4.38
CA ASN A 130 0.08 -15.57 -3.89
C ASN A 130 -1.16 -15.56 -4.79
N ALA A 131 -1.57 -14.38 -5.27
CA ALA A 131 -2.70 -14.24 -6.20
C ALA A 131 -2.42 -14.88 -7.57
N LEU A 132 -1.18 -14.83 -8.06
CA LEU A 132 -0.77 -15.47 -9.32
C LEU A 132 -0.73 -17.01 -9.19
N GLU A 133 -0.23 -17.52 -8.06
CA GLU A 133 -0.12 -18.96 -7.78
C GLU A 133 -1.47 -19.59 -7.42
N ASN A 134 -2.40 -18.80 -6.89
CA ASN A 134 -3.73 -19.24 -6.43
C ASN A 134 -4.81 -18.38 -7.07
N PRO A 135 -4.97 -18.44 -8.41
CA PRO A 135 -5.95 -17.63 -9.10
C PRO A 135 -7.35 -17.93 -8.60
N TYR A 136 -8.19 -16.91 -8.51
CA TYR A 136 -9.60 -17.11 -8.19
C TYR A 136 -10.23 -18.03 -9.25
N PRO A 137 -11.00 -19.05 -8.85
CA PRO A 137 -11.62 -19.98 -9.80
C PRO A 137 -12.48 -19.22 -10.81
N ALA A 138 -12.28 -19.50 -12.10
CA ALA A 138 -13.06 -18.91 -13.20
C ALA A 138 -14.46 -19.51 -13.30
#